data_AF-A0A847EG24-F1
#
_entry.id   AF-A0A847EG24-F1
#
_cell.length_a   1.000
_cell.length_b   1.000
_cell.length_c   1.000
_cell.angle_alpha   90.00
_cell.angle_beta   90.00
_cell.angle_gamma   90.00
#
_symmetry.space_group_name_H-M   'P 1'
#
loop_
_entity.id
_entity.type
_entity.pdbx_description
1 polymer ?
#
loop_
_entity_poly.entity_id
_entity_poly.type
_entity_poly.pdbx_seq_one_letter_code
_entity_poly.pdbx_strand_id
1 'polypeptide(L)' 'KKLGAVEATSVRKRFKEKSFAAGASREGIAACSDLDMTLDEFIELGLKAMQDAAEELGL' A
#
# COMPACT_ATOMS: atom_id res chain seq x y z
N LYS A 1 4.03 -15.55 0.71
CA LYS A 1 4.89 -14.73 1.60
C LYS A 1 3.92 -13.96 2.48
N LYS A 2 3.87 -14.26 3.79
CA LYS A 2 2.91 -13.66 4.72
C LYS A 2 3.01 -12.13 4.65
N LEU A 3 1.88 -11.44 4.47
CA LEU A 3 1.84 -9.98 4.37
C LEU A 3 2.42 -9.26 5.60
N GLY A 4 2.42 -9.93 6.77
CA GLY A 4 2.97 -9.39 8.01
C GLY A 4 4.47 -9.12 8.02
N ALA A 5 5.24 -9.56 7.01
CA ALA A 5 6.66 -9.23 6.87
C ALA A 5 6.94 -8.03 5.95
N VAL A 6 5.89 -7.41 5.41
CA VAL A 6 6.01 -6.25 4.51
C VAL A 6 5.92 -4.98 5.35
N GLU A 7 6.91 -4.10 5.21
CA GLU A 7 6.92 -2.78 5.87
C GLU A 7 6.55 -1.67 4.89
N ALA A 8 5.96 -0.58 5.40
CA ALA A 8 5.55 0.58 4.61
C ALA A 8 6.73 1.20 3.84
N THR A 9 7.92 1.19 4.42
CA THR A 9 9.17 1.63 3.78
C THR A 9 9.52 0.80 2.54
N SER A 10 9.31 -0.52 2.59
CA SER A 10 9.48 -1.41 1.46
C SER A 10 8.44 -1.12 0.38
N VAL A 11 7.17 -1.00 0.75
CA VAL A 11 6.08 -0.63 -0.17
C VAL A 11 6.37 0.70 -0.86
N ARG A 12 6.79 1.72 -0.13
CA ARG A 12 7.17 3.03 -0.67
C ARG A 12 8.32 2.96 -1.67
N LYS A 13 9.35 2.15 -1.38
CA LYS A 13 10.48 1.95 -2.29
C LYS A 13 10.02 1.29 -3.59
N ARG A 14 9.15 0.29 -3.49
CA ARG A 14 8.61 -0.45 -4.63
C ARG A 14 7.50 0.29 -5.37
N PHE A 15 6.83 1.24 -4.72
CA PHE A 15 5.79 2.08 -5.34
C PHE A 15 6.31 2.84 -6.56
N LYS A 16 7.61 3.17 -6.58
CA LYS A 16 8.30 3.77 -7.73
C LYS A 16 8.49 2.80 -8.91
N GLU A 17 8.45 1.49 -8.69
CA GLU A 17 8.53 0.45 -9.73
C GLU A 17 7.19 0.27 -10.45
N LYS A 18 7.14 0.49 -11.78
CA LYS A 18 5.89 0.48 -12.57
C LYS A 18 5.10 -0.82 -12.43
N SER A 19 5.81 -1.93 -12.23
CA SER A 19 5.24 -3.28 -12.05
C SER A 19 4.56 -3.49 -10.70
N PHE A 20 4.97 -2.78 -9.64
CA PHE A 20 4.46 -3.02 -8.28
C PHE A 20 2.99 -2.60 -8.13
N ALA A 21 2.63 -1.47 -8.75
CA ALA A 21 1.29 -0.94 -8.77
C ALA A 21 0.55 -1.29 -10.09
N ALA A 22 0.97 -2.33 -10.82
CA ALA A 22 0.29 -2.70 -12.07
C ALA A 22 -1.19 -3.09 -11.86
N GLY A 23 -1.53 -3.62 -10.68
CA GLY A 23 -2.90 -3.92 -10.28
C GLY A 23 -3.62 -2.79 -9.52
N ALA A 24 -2.96 -1.66 -9.24
CA ALA A 24 -3.51 -0.55 -8.48
C ALA A 24 -3.09 0.79 -9.10
N SER A 25 -4.04 1.61 -9.56
CA SER A 25 -3.70 2.85 -10.26
C SER A 25 -2.86 3.79 -9.39
N ARG A 26 -1.64 4.12 -9.85
CA ARG A 26 -0.75 5.06 -9.16
C ARG A 26 -1.31 6.46 -9.05
N GLU A 27 -2.04 6.90 -10.07
CA GLU A 27 -2.75 8.18 -10.04
C GLU A 27 -3.83 8.15 -8.96
N GLY A 28 -4.57 7.05 -8.85
CA GLY A 28 -5.56 6.87 -7.78
C GLY A 28 -4.94 6.87 -6.38
N ILE A 29 -3.77 6.25 -6.23
CA ILE A 29 -3.04 6.25 -4.96
C ILE A 29 -2.47 7.65 -4.66
N ALA A 30 -1.99 8.39 -5.65
CA ALA A 30 -1.47 9.75 -5.47
C ALA A 30 -2.57 10.78 -5.16
N ALA A 31 -3.82 10.50 -5.56
CA ALA A 31 -5.00 11.29 -5.21
C ALA A 31 -5.34 11.27 -3.71
N CYS A 32 -4.63 10.49 -2.89
CA CYS A 32 -4.72 10.61 -1.43
C CYS A 32 -4.39 12.04 -0.94
N SER A 33 -3.60 12.79 -1.71
CA SER A 33 -3.26 14.18 -1.43
C SER A 33 -4.49 15.10 -1.43
N ASP A 34 -5.53 14.77 -2.19
CA ASP A 34 -6.81 15.50 -2.21
C ASP A 34 -7.64 15.25 -0.93
N LEU A 35 -7.30 14.21 -0.17
CA LEU A 35 -7.94 13.86 1.11
C LEU A 35 -7.18 14.43 2.33
N ASP A 36 -6.29 15.39 2.10
CA ASP A 36 -5.38 15.94 3.13
C ASP A 36 -4.49 14.84 3.78
N MET A 37 -4.26 13.75 3.05
CA MET A 37 -3.42 12.63 3.50
C MET A 37 -2.11 12.57 2.72
N THR A 38 -1.02 12.28 3.42
CA THR A 38 0.24 12.00 2.75
C THR A 38 0.24 10.60 2.14
N LEU A 39 1.03 10.42 1.07
CA LEU A 39 1.23 9.10 0.46
C LEU A 39 1.79 8.08 1.47
N ASP A 40 2.59 8.54 2.43
CA ASP A 40 3.18 7.70 3.48
C ASP A 40 2.05 7.16 4.39
N GLU A 41 1.19 8.05 4.89
CA GLU A 41 0.03 7.67 5.72
C GLU A 41 -0.95 6.76 4.97
N PHE A 42 -1.20 7.03 3.69
CA PHE A 42 -2.06 6.18 2.87
C PHE A 42 -1.49 4.76 2.72
N ILE A 43 -0.18 4.66 2.47
CA ILE A 43 0.53 3.38 2.35
C ILE A 43 0.51 2.65 3.70
N GLU A 44 0.77 3.33 4.81
CA GLU A 44 0.71 2.72 6.15
C GLU A 44 -0.69 2.22 6.49
N LEU A 45 -1.71 3.03 6.26
CA LEU A 45 -3.10 2.67 6.52
C LEU A 45 -3.55 1.47 5.67
N GLY A 46 -3.28 1.52 4.36
CA GLY A 46 -3.62 0.44 3.44
C GLY A 46 -2.86 -0.84 3.77
N LEU A 47 -1.57 -0.74 4.09
CA LEU A 47 -0.76 -1.89 4.48
C LEU A 47 -1.26 -2.53 5.78
N LYS A 48 -1.55 -1.72 6.79
CA LYS A 48 -2.08 -2.19 8.06
C LYS A 48 -3.44 -2.85 7.88
N ALA A 49 -4.34 -2.26 7.10
CA ALA A 49 -5.64 -2.85 6.79
C ALA A 49 -5.49 -4.19 6.03
N MET A 50 -4.57 -4.28 5.07
CA MET A 50 -4.30 -5.54 4.36
C MET A 50 -3.66 -6.60 5.26
N GLN A 51 -2.85 -6.21 6.25
CA GLN A 51 -2.26 -7.11 7.23
C GLN A 51 -3.29 -7.64 8.22
N ASP A 52 -4.21 -6.78 8.66
CA ASP A 52 -5.31 -7.13 9.56
C ASP A 52 -6.29 -8.08 8.86
N ALA A 53 -6.67 -7.76 7.61
CA ALA A 53 -7.49 -8.60 6.76
C ALA A 53 -6.71 -9.75 6.10
N ALA A 54 -5.41 -9.96 6.40
CA ALA A 54 -4.61 -10.99 5.74
C ALA A 54 -5.18 -12.39 5.98
N GLU A 55 -5.72 -12.64 7.18
CA GLU A 55 -6.36 -13.91 7.54
C GLU A 55 -7.65 -14.12 6.73
N GLU A 56 -8.47 -13.09 6.55
CA GLU A 56 -9.73 -13.15 5.79
C GLU A 56 -9.50 -13.19 4.27
N LEU A 57 -8.43 -12.57 3.79
CA LEU A 57 -8.04 -12.56 2.37
C LEU A 57 -7.24 -13.81 1.97
N GLY A 58 -6.90 -14.69 2.92
CA GLY A 58 -6.13 -15.92 2.68
C GLY A 58 -4.67 -15.67 2.27
N LEU A 59 -4.06 -14.58 2.77
CA LEU A 59 -2.75 -14.05 2.35
C LEU A 59 -1.59 -14.31 3.34
#